data_AF-A0AAD5JEE2-F1
#
_entry.id   AF-A0AAD5JEE2-F1
#
_cell.length_a   1.000
_cell.length_b   1.000
_cell.length_c   1.000
_cell.angle_alpha   90.00
_cell.angle_beta   90.00
_cell.angle_gamma   90.00
#
_symmetry.space_group_name_H-M   'P 1'
#
loop_
_entity.id
_entity.type
_entity.pdbx_description
1 polymer ?
#
loop_
_entity_poly.entity_id
_entity_poly.type
_entity_poly.pdbx_seq_one_letter_code
_entity_poly.pdbx_strand_id
1 'polypeptide(L)'
;MRKIKHAVSFKNQNGRKSLDSHSKPKGLMEGGGRRVSRGMLPLLAIQALSEYHRLPWKPPVTAGLLVTNTLIYLRPAFLDSLLPSIDQVCFNPHLILKYRDLKRLFLSPLYHVGESHLVYNMMSLLWKGIQLETSMGSAEFASMVVALLGMSQGMTLLLAKSLLLFFDYKRAYYSEYAVGFSGVLFAMKVVLNNSQMENYTNVHGLIVPSRYAAWAELILIQMFVPGVSFLGHLGGILAGILYLKLKAGHSGFLVGELLVGVTPGLFPAYGDAKHVLLTILVG
;
A
#
# COMPACT_ATOMS: atom_id res chain seq x y z
N MET A 1 -34.62 32.61 15.86
CA MET A 1 -33.38 32.88 15.08
C MET A 1 -33.23 31.82 13.98
N ARG A 2 -32.71 32.23 12.82
CA ARG A 2 -33.04 31.74 11.46
C ARG A 2 -32.57 30.31 11.12
N LYS A 3 -33.45 29.56 10.45
CA LYS A 3 -33.14 28.45 9.52
C LYS A 3 -32.55 29.03 8.24
N ILE A 4 -31.47 28.47 7.70
CA ILE A 4 -31.13 28.60 6.27
C ILE A 4 -30.68 27.24 5.74
N LYS A 5 -31.53 26.67 4.88
CA LYS A 5 -31.20 25.62 3.92
C LYS A 5 -30.49 26.29 2.74
N HIS A 6 -29.39 25.74 2.25
CA HIS A 6 -28.93 26.00 0.89
C HIS A 6 -28.91 24.69 0.10
N ALA A 7 -29.93 24.54 -0.73
CA ALA A 7 -29.86 23.79 -1.96
C ALA A 7 -29.08 24.64 -2.98
N VAL A 8 -28.16 24.03 -3.73
CA VAL A 8 -27.60 24.65 -4.93
C VAL A 8 -28.19 23.91 -6.14
N SER A 9 -28.82 24.74 -6.97
CA SER A 9 -29.70 24.44 -8.09
C SER A 9 -28.90 24.05 -9.34
N PHE A 10 -29.31 22.99 -10.02
CA PHE A 10 -29.14 22.88 -11.46
C PHE A 10 -29.99 23.96 -12.14
N LYS A 11 -29.42 24.65 -13.13
CA LYS A 11 -30.21 25.40 -14.11
C LYS A 11 -29.55 25.31 -15.48
N ASN A 12 -30.21 24.56 -16.35
CA ASN A 12 -30.03 24.53 -17.79
C ASN A 12 -31.21 25.29 -18.39
N GLN A 13 -31.02 26.23 -19.32
CA GLN A 13 -32.09 26.74 -20.21
C GLN A 13 -31.53 27.67 -21.33
N ASN A 14 -31.74 27.19 -22.57
CA ASN A 14 -32.13 27.90 -23.82
C ASN A 14 -31.21 29.01 -24.39
N GLY A 15 -30.92 29.14 -25.69
CA GLY A 15 -31.47 28.55 -26.92
C GLY A 15 -31.83 29.63 -27.96
N ARG A 16 -31.06 29.74 -29.07
CA ARG A 16 -31.30 30.35 -30.42
C ARG A 16 -30.01 31.05 -30.93
N LYS A 17 -29.68 31.21 -32.22
CA LYS A 17 -29.78 30.48 -33.52
C LYS A 17 -29.10 31.42 -34.56
N SER A 18 -28.50 30.88 -35.64
CA SER A 18 -28.09 31.56 -36.91
C SER A 18 -26.72 32.30 -36.85
N LEU A 19 -25.79 32.31 -37.81
CA LEU A 19 -25.73 31.99 -39.25
C LEU A 19 -24.27 31.69 -39.70
N ASP A 20 -24.15 30.81 -40.69
CA ASP A 20 -23.21 30.70 -41.83
C ASP A 20 -21.72 31.12 -41.83
N SER A 21 -20.93 30.17 -42.37
CA SER A 21 -19.98 30.29 -43.50
C SER A 21 -18.48 30.01 -43.25
N HIS A 22 -18.01 29.00 -44.00
CA HIS A 22 -16.72 28.92 -44.73
C HIS A 22 -15.39 29.07 -43.95
N SER A 23 -14.70 27.93 -43.74
CA SER A 23 -13.44 27.62 -44.44
C SER A 23 -12.81 26.31 -43.94
N LYS A 24 -12.66 25.32 -44.84
CA LYS A 24 -11.66 24.25 -44.69
C LYS A 24 -10.29 24.82 -45.03
N PRO A 25 -9.23 24.27 -44.42
CA PRO A 25 -8.09 23.86 -45.22
C PRO A 25 -7.85 22.35 -45.11
N LYS A 26 -7.48 21.79 -46.26
CA LYS A 26 -6.98 20.43 -46.45
C LYS A 26 -5.56 20.33 -45.90
N GLY A 27 -5.25 19.16 -45.35
CA GLY A 27 -3.93 18.52 -45.49
C GLY A 27 -2.88 18.88 -44.45
N LEU A 28 -2.61 17.93 -43.54
CA LEU A 28 -1.27 17.34 -43.46
C LEU A 28 -1.40 15.96 -42.80
N MET A 29 -1.17 14.91 -43.60
CA MET A 29 -0.77 13.62 -43.05
C MET A 29 0.65 13.81 -42.53
N GLU A 30 0.83 13.86 -41.22
CA GLU A 30 2.13 13.72 -40.57
C GLU A 30 2.12 12.47 -39.71
N GLY A 31 3.14 11.65 -39.93
CA GLY A 31 3.22 10.26 -39.52
C GLY A 31 3.02 10.07 -38.03
N GLY A 32 2.41 8.92 -37.70
CA GLY A 32 2.36 8.35 -36.37
C GLY A 32 3.76 7.99 -35.87
N GLY A 33 4.56 9.01 -35.53
CA GLY A 33 5.65 8.88 -34.60
C GLY A 33 5.03 8.54 -33.26
N ARG A 34 5.17 7.28 -32.85
CA ARG A 34 4.77 6.74 -31.55
C ARG A 34 5.48 7.58 -30.48
N ARG A 35 4.82 8.65 -30.04
CA ARG A 35 5.30 9.55 -28.99
C ARG A 35 5.53 8.68 -27.76
N VAL A 36 6.79 8.39 -27.45
CA VAL A 36 7.17 7.77 -26.18
C VAL A 36 6.54 8.63 -25.10
N SER A 37 5.66 8.03 -24.29
CA SER A 37 4.97 8.75 -23.22
C SER A 37 6.01 9.50 -22.39
N ARG A 38 5.84 10.81 -22.21
CA ARG A 38 6.66 11.68 -21.32
C ARG A 38 6.39 11.39 -19.83
N GLY A 39 5.91 10.19 -19.52
CA GLY A 39 5.62 9.73 -18.17
C GLY A 39 6.85 9.18 -17.46
N MET A 40 6.70 8.86 -16.18
CA MET A 40 7.68 8.18 -15.34
C MET A 40 7.70 6.66 -15.56
N LEU A 41 6.71 6.07 -16.24
CA LEU A 41 6.64 4.63 -16.51
C LEU A 41 7.85 4.05 -17.29
N PRO A 42 8.37 4.71 -18.35
CA PRO A 42 9.60 4.25 -18.99
C PRO A 42 10.80 4.26 -18.06
N LEU A 43 10.89 5.23 -17.14
CA LEU A 43 11.97 5.28 -16.13
C LEU A 43 11.85 4.10 -15.16
N LEU A 44 10.65 3.81 -14.67
CA LEU A 44 10.39 2.62 -13.86
C LEU A 44 10.81 1.34 -14.59
N ALA A 45 10.46 1.22 -15.88
CA ALA A 45 10.82 0.05 -16.69
C ALA A 45 12.35 -0.10 -16.85
N ILE A 46 13.05 1.00 -17.14
CA ILE A 46 14.51 1.01 -17.27
C ILE A 46 15.17 0.64 -15.93
N GLN A 47 14.70 1.21 -14.82
CA GLN A 47 15.22 0.93 -13.48
C GLN A 47 14.97 -0.53 -13.09
N ALA A 48 13.76 -1.06 -13.30
CA ALA A 48 13.45 -2.45 -13.04
C ALA A 48 14.32 -3.40 -13.89
N LEU A 49 14.48 -3.11 -15.19
CA LEU A 49 15.33 -3.92 -16.06
C LEU A 49 16.80 -3.86 -15.63
N SER A 50 17.31 -2.68 -15.29
CA SER A 50 18.67 -2.48 -14.80
C SER A 50 18.94 -3.26 -13.52
N GLU A 51 18.07 -3.15 -12.51
CA GLU A 51 18.23 -3.89 -11.26
C GLU A 51 18.17 -5.41 -11.49
N TYR A 52 17.19 -5.90 -12.28
CA TYR A 52 17.06 -7.34 -12.56
C TYR A 52 18.23 -7.90 -13.38
N HIS A 53 18.80 -7.12 -14.29
CA HIS A 53 19.96 -7.55 -15.07
C HIS A 53 21.21 -7.71 -14.20
N ARG A 54 21.33 -6.93 -13.12
CA ARG A 54 22.48 -6.97 -12.21
C ARG A 54 22.42 -8.12 -11.21
N LEU A 55 21.24 -8.72 -11.01
CA LEU A 55 21.04 -9.80 -10.05
C LEU A 55 21.38 -11.16 -10.68
N PRO A 56 22.15 -12.02 -9.97
CA PRO A 56 22.41 -13.39 -10.44
C PRO A 56 21.14 -14.25 -10.44
N TRP A 57 20.23 -13.97 -9.51
CA TRP A 57 18.93 -14.63 -9.39
C TRP A 57 17.82 -13.58 -9.44
N LYS A 58 16.79 -13.83 -10.25
CA LYS A 58 15.72 -12.87 -10.55
C LYS A 58 14.53 -13.12 -9.61
N PRO A 59 14.17 -12.18 -8.72
CA PRO A 59 13.08 -12.37 -7.75
C PRO A 59 11.69 -12.42 -8.42
N PRO A 60 11.08 -13.61 -8.60
CA PRO A 60 9.87 -13.74 -9.40
C PRO A 60 8.63 -13.13 -8.76
N VAL A 61 8.51 -13.16 -7.42
CA VAL A 61 7.32 -12.63 -6.74
C VAL A 61 7.33 -11.11 -6.78
N THR A 62 8.48 -10.49 -6.56
CA THR A 62 8.69 -9.05 -6.73
C THR A 62 8.34 -8.61 -8.15
N ALA A 63 8.79 -9.35 -9.16
CA ALA A 63 8.46 -9.08 -10.56
C ALA A 63 6.96 -9.19 -10.81
N GLY A 64 6.35 -10.27 -10.31
CA GLY A 64 4.92 -10.51 -10.43
C GLY A 64 4.09 -9.40 -9.80
N LEU A 65 4.46 -8.92 -8.60
CA LEU A 65 3.78 -7.81 -7.93
C LEU A 65 3.94 -6.50 -8.71
N LEU A 66 5.15 -6.19 -9.21
CA LEU A 66 5.41 -4.98 -10.00
C LEU A 66 4.58 -4.97 -11.29
N VAL A 67 4.61 -6.09 -12.03
CA VAL A 67 3.82 -6.26 -13.25
C VAL A 67 2.32 -6.18 -12.96
N THR A 68 1.84 -6.84 -11.91
CA THR A 68 0.41 -6.85 -11.54
C THR A 68 -0.09 -5.44 -11.25
N ASN A 69 0.59 -4.68 -10.40
CA ASN A 69 0.21 -3.30 -10.06
C ASN A 69 0.27 -2.38 -11.30
N THR A 70 1.28 -2.56 -12.15
CA THR A 70 1.42 -1.78 -13.39
C THR A 70 0.32 -2.10 -14.39
N LEU A 71 -0.04 -3.38 -14.57
CA LEU A 71 -1.12 -3.81 -15.47
C LEU A 71 -2.50 -3.35 -14.97
N ILE A 72 -2.75 -3.43 -13.66
CA ILE A 72 -3.98 -2.91 -13.04
C ILE A 72 -4.12 -1.41 -13.25
N TYR A 73 -3.01 -0.66 -13.19
CA TYR A 73 -3.00 0.77 -13.48
C TYR A 73 -3.22 1.07 -14.96
N LEU A 74 -2.51 0.39 -15.86
CA LEU A 74 -2.58 0.63 -17.31
C LEU A 74 -3.91 0.23 -17.93
N ARG A 75 -4.62 -0.75 -17.35
CA ARG A 75 -5.90 -1.28 -17.84
C ARG A 75 -5.92 -1.51 -19.36
N PRO A 76 -5.07 -2.40 -19.89
CA PRO A 76 -5.15 -2.76 -21.31
C PRO A 76 -6.54 -3.34 -21.63
N ALA A 77 -6.98 -3.22 -22.88
CA ALA A 77 -8.35 -3.55 -23.30
C ALA A 77 -8.84 -4.95 -22.88
N PHE A 78 -7.93 -5.94 -22.81
CA PHE A 78 -8.27 -7.29 -22.39
C PHE A 78 -8.48 -7.46 -20.87
N LEU A 79 -8.00 -6.51 -20.04
CA LEU A 79 -8.22 -6.50 -18.59
C LEU A 79 -9.32 -5.54 -18.16
N ASP A 80 -9.63 -4.52 -18.95
CA ASP A 80 -10.56 -3.46 -18.53
C ASP A 80 -11.96 -4.01 -18.19
N SER A 81 -12.44 -4.99 -18.96
CA SER A 81 -13.73 -5.66 -18.68
C SER A 81 -13.73 -6.53 -17.43
N LEU A 82 -12.56 -6.93 -16.92
CA LEU A 82 -12.42 -7.81 -15.75
C LEU A 82 -12.16 -7.03 -14.46
N LEU A 83 -11.59 -5.82 -14.56
CA LEU A 83 -11.15 -5.05 -13.41
C LEU A 83 -12.22 -4.04 -12.96
N PRO A 84 -12.75 -4.14 -11.73
CA PRO A 84 -13.71 -3.16 -11.20
C PRO A 84 -13.12 -1.76 -11.20
N SER A 85 -13.94 -0.71 -11.34
CA SER A 85 -13.40 0.66 -11.34
C SER A 85 -12.79 1.03 -9.99
N ILE A 86 -11.92 2.04 -9.97
CA ILE A 86 -11.27 2.49 -8.73
C ILE A 86 -12.29 2.87 -7.65
N ASP A 87 -13.42 3.49 -8.01
CA ASP A 87 -14.48 3.88 -7.08
C ASP A 87 -15.17 2.68 -6.41
N GLN A 88 -15.17 1.53 -7.09
CA GLN A 88 -15.74 0.28 -6.57
C GLN A 88 -14.81 -0.43 -5.58
N VAL A 89 -13.50 -0.19 -5.66
CA VAL A 89 -12.50 -0.88 -4.83
C VAL A 89 -11.74 0.03 -3.88
N CYS A 90 -11.93 1.34 -3.97
CA CYS A 90 -11.24 2.28 -3.10
C CYS A 90 -11.58 1.97 -1.63
N PHE A 91 -10.54 1.92 -0.79
CA PHE A 91 -10.65 1.58 0.61
C PHE A 91 -11.55 2.60 1.29
N ASN A 92 -12.60 2.12 1.93
CA ASN A 92 -13.51 2.96 2.70
C ASN A 92 -13.95 2.18 3.95
N PRO A 93 -13.57 2.63 5.17
CA PRO A 93 -13.93 1.95 6.40
C PRO A 93 -15.44 1.78 6.60
N HIS A 94 -16.26 2.74 6.15
CA HIS A 94 -17.72 2.63 6.23
C HIS A 94 -18.22 1.44 5.46
N LEU A 95 -17.83 1.38 4.18
CA LEU A 95 -18.34 0.40 3.25
C LEU A 95 -17.87 -1.00 3.63
N ILE A 96 -16.63 -1.12 4.09
CA ILE A 96 -16.06 -2.39 4.54
C ILE A 96 -16.74 -2.86 5.83
N LEU A 97 -16.89 -2.01 6.85
CA LEU A 97 -17.44 -2.44 8.14
C LEU A 97 -18.95 -2.67 8.10
N LYS A 98 -19.70 -1.78 7.44
CA LYS A 98 -21.17 -1.83 7.41
C LYS A 98 -21.71 -2.82 6.40
N TYR A 99 -21.11 -2.89 5.20
CA TYR A 99 -21.60 -3.71 4.09
C TYR A 99 -20.71 -4.93 3.81
N ARG A 100 -19.66 -5.15 4.60
CA ARG A 100 -18.71 -6.26 4.43
C ARG A 100 -18.10 -6.32 3.02
N ASP A 101 -17.85 -5.16 2.43
CA ASP A 101 -17.28 -5.05 1.08
C ASP A 101 -15.79 -5.43 1.07
N LEU A 102 -15.52 -6.74 1.10
CA LEU A 102 -14.17 -7.30 1.14
C LEU A 102 -13.35 -6.96 -0.12
N LYS A 103 -14.02 -6.64 -1.24
CA LYS A 103 -13.32 -6.22 -2.46
C LYS A 103 -12.52 -4.95 -2.20
N ARG A 104 -13.08 -3.99 -1.46
CA ARG A 104 -12.38 -2.76 -1.06
C ARG A 104 -11.24 -3.00 -0.11
N LEU A 105 -11.36 -4.04 0.73
CA LEU A 105 -10.31 -4.40 1.67
C LEU A 105 -9.09 -4.99 0.96
N PHE A 106 -9.30 -5.91 0.01
CA PHE A 106 -8.19 -6.66 -0.60
C PHE A 106 -7.69 -6.09 -1.93
N LEU A 107 -8.54 -5.39 -2.70
CA LEU A 107 -8.15 -4.86 -4.02
C LEU A 107 -7.60 -3.42 -3.95
N SER A 108 -8.02 -2.61 -2.98
CA SER A 108 -7.53 -1.23 -2.85
C SER A 108 -6.00 -1.07 -2.86
N PRO A 109 -5.18 -1.99 -2.29
CA PRO A 109 -3.73 -1.85 -2.33
C PRO A 109 -3.14 -1.95 -3.74
N LEU A 110 -3.83 -2.59 -4.67
CA LEU A 110 -3.34 -2.82 -6.03
C LEU A 110 -3.68 -1.67 -7.00
N TYR A 111 -4.51 -0.73 -6.56
CA TYR A 111 -5.00 0.38 -7.37
C TYR A 111 -4.23 1.66 -7.07
N HIS A 112 -4.05 2.53 -8.07
CA HIS A 112 -3.29 3.77 -7.93
C HIS A 112 -4.01 4.90 -8.68
N VAL A 113 -4.19 6.06 -8.03
CA VAL A 113 -4.91 7.22 -8.60
C VAL A 113 -4.11 7.94 -9.70
N GLY A 114 -2.79 7.79 -9.73
CA GLY A 114 -1.93 8.52 -10.67
C GLY A 114 -0.59 7.85 -10.92
N GLU A 115 0.07 8.28 -12.00
CA GLU A 115 1.30 7.66 -12.49
C GLU A 115 2.45 7.80 -11.50
N SER A 116 2.65 8.99 -10.93
CA SER A 116 3.68 9.23 -9.92
C SER A 116 3.44 8.36 -8.68
N HIS A 117 2.20 8.26 -8.22
CA HIS A 117 1.82 7.42 -7.09
C HIS A 117 2.14 5.93 -7.35
N LEU A 118 1.84 5.42 -8.54
CA LEU A 118 2.26 4.07 -8.94
C LEU A 118 3.79 3.95 -8.94
N VAL A 119 4.50 4.84 -9.64
CA VAL A 119 5.94 4.72 -9.83
C VAL A 119 6.69 4.77 -8.49
N TYR A 120 6.33 5.66 -7.57
CA TYR A 120 6.94 5.67 -6.24
C TYR A 120 6.69 4.39 -5.45
N ASN A 121 5.47 3.84 -5.49
CA ASN A 121 5.18 2.55 -4.87
C ASN A 121 5.99 1.42 -5.52
N MET A 122 6.07 1.37 -6.84
CA MET A 122 6.76 0.30 -7.56
C MET A 122 8.28 0.38 -7.42
N MET A 123 8.86 1.58 -7.34
CA MET A 123 10.28 1.75 -7.02
C MET A 123 10.61 1.30 -5.59
N SER A 124 9.75 1.64 -4.64
CA SER A 124 9.87 1.20 -3.25
C SER A 124 9.70 -0.32 -3.14
N LEU A 125 8.74 -0.90 -3.86
CA LEU A 125 8.55 -2.35 -3.99
C LEU A 125 9.76 -3.04 -4.59
N LEU A 126 10.32 -2.50 -5.68
CA LEU A 126 11.47 -3.06 -6.36
C LEU A 126 12.63 -3.22 -5.38
N TRP A 127 12.99 -2.15 -4.68
CA TRP A 127 14.13 -2.16 -3.76
C TRP A 127 13.90 -3.02 -2.50
N LYS A 128 12.72 -2.89 -1.87
CA LYS A 128 12.39 -3.67 -0.65
C LYS A 128 12.15 -5.15 -0.99
N GLY A 129 11.48 -5.42 -2.11
CA GLY A 129 11.14 -6.76 -2.58
C GLY A 129 12.36 -7.56 -2.99
N ILE A 130 13.29 -6.98 -3.77
CA ILE A 130 14.55 -7.65 -4.12
C ILE A 130 15.31 -8.10 -2.86
N GLN A 131 15.47 -7.21 -1.88
CA GLN A 131 16.20 -7.53 -0.65
C GLN A 131 15.50 -8.62 0.16
N LEU A 132 14.20 -8.46 0.42
CA LEU A 132 13.43 -9.41 1.22
C LEU A 132 13.36 -10.78 0.52
N GLU A 133 12.96 -10.83 -0.75
CA GLU A 133 12.81 -12.07 -1.50
C GLU A 133 14.13 -12.83 -1.67
N THR A 134 15.24 -12.12 -1.88
CA THR A 134 16.57 -12.75 -1.94
C THR A 134 16.99 -13.30 -0.57
N SER A 135 16.63 -12.63 0.53
CA SER A 135 17.04 -13.02 1.88
C SER A 135 16.27 -14.21 2.45
N MET A 136 14.99 -14.38 2.12
CA MET A 136 14.12 -15.43 2.68
C MET A 136 13.59 -16.44 1.65
N GLY A 137 13.81 -16.19 0.36
CA GLY A 137 13.26 -16.99 -0.73
C GLY A 137 11.82 -16.63 -1.11
N SER A 138 11.44 -16.96 -2.34
CA SER A 138 10.15 -16.56 -2.94
C SER A 138 8.91 -17.04 -2.19
N ALA A 139 8.90 -18.28 -1.69
CA ALA A 139 7.72 -18.82 -1.02
C ALA A 139 7.45 -18.13 0.32
N GLU A 140 8.49 -17.93 1.13
CA GLU A 140 8.38 -17.20 2.40
C GLU A 140 8.03 -15.73 2.14
N PHE A 141 8.66 -15.10 1.15
CA PHE A 141 8.35 -13.73 0.76
C PHE A 141 6.90 -13.56 0.29
N ALA A 142 6.39 -14.47 -0.54
CA ALA A 142 4.99 -14.43 -0.98
C ALA A 142 4.01 -14.57 0.20
N SER A 143 4.26 -15.50 1.12
CA SER A 143 3.42 -15.68 2.30
C SER A 143 3.46 -14.46 3.24
N MET A 144 4.64 -13.85 3.41
CA MET A 144 4.81 -12.59 4.12
C MET A 144 3.99 -11.47 3.45
N VAL A 145 4.10 -11.26 2.13
CA VAL A 145 3.35 -10.20 1.44
C VAL A 145 1.83 -10.38 1.63
N VAL A 146 1.32 -11.60 1.51
CA VAL A 146 -0.11 -11.89 1.75
C VAL A 146 -0.51 -11.57 3.19
N ALA A 147 0.29 -11.98 4.16
CA ALA A 147 0.04 -11.68 5.58
C ALA A 147 0.06 -10.16 5.85
N LEU A 148 1.08 -9.45 5.34
CA LEU A 148 1.21 -8.00 5.51
C LEU A 148 0.09 -7.23 4.82
N LEU A 149 -0.40 -7.70 3.67
CA LEU A 149 -1.58 -7.12 3.02
C LEU A 149 -2.81 -7.22 3.94
N GLY A 150 -3.12 -8.41 4.45
CA GLY A 150 -4.26 -8.58 5.37
C GLY A 150 -4.09 -7.77 6.67
N MET A 151 -2.91 -7.82 7.29
CA MET A 151 -2.64 -7.13 8.56
C MET A 151 -2.65 -5.61 8.41
N SER A 152 -2.06 -5.05 7.35
CA SER A 152 -2.03 -3.60 7.13
C SER A 152 -3.45 -3.04 6.94
N GLN A 153 -4.24 -3.70 6.09
CA GLN A 153 -5.63 -3.34 5.84
C GLN A 153 -6.50 -3.48 7.11
N GLY A 154 -6.33 -4.58 7.85
CA GLY A 154 -7.01 -4.79 9.13
C GLY A 154 -6.63 -3.75 10.18
N MET A 155 -5.36 -3.39 10.28
CA MET A 155 -4.89 -2.38 11.22
C MET A 155 -5.42 -0.99 10.88
N THR A 156 -5.44 -0.61 9.59
CA THR A 156 -6.06 0.64 9.14
C THR A 156 -7.55 0.70 9.50
N LEU A 157 -8.30 -0.42 9.35
CA LEU A 157 -9.69 -0.49 9.81
C LEU A 157 -9.81 -0.31 11.33
N LEU A 158 -8.96 -0.97 12.10
CA LEU A 158 -8.97 -0.88 13.56
C LEU A 158 -8.69 0.56 14.01
N LEU A 159 -7.69 1.22 13.42
CA LEU A 159 -7.37 2.61 13.68
C LEU A 159 -8.55 3.53 13.32
N ALA A 160 -9.13 3.35 12.13
CA ALA A 160 -10.28 4.16 11.68
C ALA A 160 -11.49 4.01 12.62
N LYS A 161 -11.78 2.77 13.04
CA LYS A 161 -12.86 2.49 13.99
C LYS A 161 -12.57 3.05 15.38
N SER A 162 -11.32 2.99 15.84
CA SER A 162 -10.92 3.50 17.16
C SER A 162 -11.04 5.02 17.20
N LEU A 163 -10.59 5.72 16.16
CA LEU A 163 -10.75 7.17 16.03
C LEU A 163 -12.23 7.58 16.05
N LEU A 164 -13.08 6.82 15.38
CA LEU A 164 -14.52 7.05 15.42
C LEU A 164 -15.10 6.88 16.84
N LEU A 165 -14.76 5.78 17.52
CA LEU A 165 -15.37 5.43 18.82
C LEU A 165 -14.90 6.32 19.96
N PHE A 166 -13.60 6.66 20.01
CA PHE A 166 -13.01 7.36 21.15
C PHE A 166 -12.98 8.88 21.00
N PHE A 167 -13.02 9.40 19.78
CA PHE A 167 -12.84 10.84 19.53
C PHE A 167 -14.04 11.48 18.80
N ASP A 168 -15.14 10.74 18.61
CA ASP A 168 -16.37 11.16 17.93
C ASP A 168 -16.14 11.87 16.58
N TYR A 169 -15.10 11.45 15.85
CA TYR A 169 -14.78 11.93 14.50
C TYR A 169 -15.79 11.39 13.47
N LYS A 170 -17.08 11.73 13.63
CA LYS A 170 -18.20 11.23 12.80
C LYS A 170 -18.04 11.51 11.30
N ARG A 171 -17.25 12.52 10.92
CA ARG A 171 -17.18 13.02 9.52
C ARG A 171 -15.85 12.81 8.81
N ALA A 172 -14.72 12.70 9.51
CA ALA A 172 -13.41 12.80 8.86
C ALA A 172 -12.93 11.49 8.19
N TYR A 173 -13.21 10.32 8.78
CA TYR A 173 -12.62 9.05 8.34
C TYR A 173 -13.61 8.06 7.70
N TYR A 174 -14.92 8.28 7.84
CA TYR A 174 -15.94 7.48 7.15
C TYR A 174 -16.04 7.79 5.64
N SER A 175 -15.43 8.90 5.21
CA SER A 175 -15.43 9.35 3.81
C SER A 175 -14.02 9.40 3.22
N GLU A 176 -13.00 8.94 3.96
CA GLU A 176 -11.65 8.82 3.41
C GLU A 176 -11.63 7.66 2.43
N TYR A 177 -11.08 7.92 1.26
CA TYR A 177 -10.94 7.00 0.16
C TYR A 177 -9.46 6.85 -0.12
N ALA A 178 -8.92 5.65 0.13
CA ALA A 178 -7.51 5.35 -0.05
C ALA A 178 -7.30 4.18 -1.02
N VAL A 179 -6.22 4.25 -1.80
CA VAL A 179 -5.72 3.15 -2.62
C VAL A 179 -4.20 3.18 -2.57
N GLY A 180 -3.57 2.09 -3.00
CA GLY A 180 -2.14 2.02 -3.20
C GLY A 180 -1.44 1.03 -2.29
N PHE A 181 -0.32 0.52 -2.78
CA PHE A 181 0.39 -0.58 -2.14
C PHE A 181 1.21 -0.14 -0.92
N SER A 182 1.22 1.17 -0.62
CA SER A 182 2.10 1.81 0.34
C SER A 182 1.99 1.27 1.76
N GLY A 183 0.79 0.93 2.24
CA GLY A 183 0.61 0.29 3.55
C GLY A 183 1.39 -1.02 3.66
N VAL A 184 1.41 -1.83 2.59
CA VAL A 184 2.21 -3.06 2.52
C VAL A 184 3.70 -2.74 2.48
N LEU A 185 4.10 -1.70 1.73
CA LEU A 185 5.50 -1.27 1.63
C LEU A 185 6.07 -0.75 2.96
N PHE A 186 5.27 -0.03 3.75
CA PHE A 186 5.63 0.37 5.11
C PHE A 186 5.81 -0.85 6.02
N ALA A 187 4.90 -1.83 5.93
CA ALA A 187 5.04 -3.07 6.67
C ALA A 187 6.31 -3.85 6.26
N MET A 188 6.59 -3.95 4.96
CA MET A 188 7.82 -4.54 4.42
C MET A 188 9.07 -3.80 4.90
N LYS A 189 9.04 -2.47 5.00
CA LYS A 189 10.16 -1.67 5.53
C LYS A 189 10.47 -2.06 6.97
N VAL A 190 9.45 -2.22 7.81
CA VAL A 190 9.63 -2.66 9.19
C VAL A 190 10.28 -4.04 9.25
N VAL A 191 9.81 -5.00 8.45
CA VAL A 191 10.39 -6.35 8.40
C VAL A 191 11.84 -6.32 7.92
N LEU A 192 12.12 -5.59 6.84
CA LEU A 192 13.46 -5.46 6.25
C LEU A 192 14.45 -4.88 7.26
N ASN A 193 14.09 -3.78 7.92
CA ASN A 193 14.99 -3.13 8.88
C ASN A 193 15.23 -3.98 10.14
N ASN A 194 14.30 -4.88 10.49
CA ASN A 194 14.51 -5.82 11.60
C ASN A 194 15.42 -6.99 11.20
N SER A 195 15.45 -7.36 9.92
CA SER A 195 16.33 -8.41 9.41
C SER A 195 17.77 -7.94 9.16
N GLN A 196 17.97 -6.64 8.95
CA GLN A 196 19.30 -6.06 8.79
C GLN A 196 19.99 -5.95 10.15
N MET A 197 21.18 -6.55 10.29
CA MET A 197 22.03 -6.41 11.49
C MET A 197 22.63 -5.00 11.62
N GLU A 198 22.43 -4.14 10.62
CA GLU A 198 22.93 -2.77 10.61
C GLU A 198 22.10 -1.85 11.51
N ASN A 199 22.79 -1.14 12.41
CA ASN A 199 22.15 -0.19 13.33
C ASN A 199 21.56 1.03 12.61
N TYR A 200 22.00 1.32 11.37
CA TYR A 200 21.60 2.47 10.58
C TYR A 200 21.23 2.08 9.16
N THR A 201 20.27 2.79 8.56
CA THR A 201 19.84 2.60 7.17
C THR A 201 19.59 3.96 6.51
N ASN A 202 19.66 4.00 5.18
CA ASN A 202 19.38 5.21 4.42
C ASN A 202 17.87 5.32 4.12
N VAL A 203 17.27 6.48 4.41
CA VAL A 203 15.89 6.83 4.04
C VAL A 203 15.95 8.13 3.24
N HIS A 204 15.78 8.05 1.92
CA HIS A 204 15.82 9.19 1.00
C HIS A 204 17.07 10.10 1.14
N GLY A 205 18.25 9.51 1.35
CA GLY A 205 19.50 10.24 1.52
C GLY A 205 19.87 10.52 2.98
N LEU A 206 18.98 10.29 3.94
CA LEU A 206 19.23 10.48 5.37
C LEU A 206 19.65 9.17 6.04
N ILE A 207 20.78 9.18 6.76
CA ILE A 207 21.21 8.04 7.57
C ILE A 207 20.46 8.11 8.91
N VAL A 208 19.64 7.10 9.18
CA VAL A 208 18.80 7.04 10.39
C VAL A 208 18.95 5.67 11.06
N PRO A 209 18.81 5.55 12.39
CA PRO A 209 18.81 4.25 13.03
C PRO A 209 17.70 3.36 12.44
N SER A 210 18.02 2.10 12.11
CA SER A 210 17.12 1.19 11.37
C SER A 210 15.75 1.02 12.03
N ARG A 211 15.70 1.06 13.37
CA ARG A 211 14.46 1.01 14.16
C ARG A 211 13.52 2.20 13.93
N TYR A 212 14.04 3.36 13.54
CA TYR A 212 13.27 4.58 13.29
C TYR A 212 13.01 4.85 11.81
N ALA A 213 13.58 4.05 10.91
CA ALA A 213 13.52 4.34 9.49
C ALA A 213 12.10 4.33 8.90
N ALA A 214 11.21 3.44 9.38
CA ALA A 214 9.81 3.46 8.96
C ALA A 214 9.07 4.74 9.42
N TRP A 215 9.39 5.23 10.62
CA TRP A 215 8.84 6.47 11.16
C TRP A 215 9.39 7.70 10.44
N ALA A 216 10.68 7.71 10.11
CA ALA A 216 11.28 8.76 9.31
C ALA A 216 10.68 8.80 7.90
N GLU A 217 10.50 7.65 7.24
CA GLU A 217 9.85 7.54 5.92
C GLU A 217 8.40 8.05 5.99
N LEU A 218 7.68 7.76 7.08
CA LEU A 218 6.33 8.29 7.30
C LEU A 218 6.32 9.82 7.36
N ILE A 219 7.17 10.43 8.18
CA ILE A 219 7.25 11.89 8.32
C ILE A 219 7.57 12.54 6.98
N LEU A 220 8.58 12.02 6.26
CA LEU A 220 8.99 12.56 4.97
C LEU A 220 7.85 12.48 3.94
N ILE A 221 7.19 11.33 3.82
CA ILE A 221 6.10 11.15 2.86
C ILE A 221 4.91 12.07 3.18
N GLN A 222 4.56 12.25 4.46
CA GLN A 222 3.48 13.17 4.83
C GLN A 222 3.82 14.64 4.56
N MET A 223 5.10 15.02 4.61
CA MET A 223 5.55 16.38 4.29
C MET A 223 5.58 16.64 2.78
N PHE A 224 6.04 15.68 1.98
CA PHE A 224 6.32 15.89 0.56
C PHE A 224 5.20 15.44 -0.38
N VAL A 225 4.31 14.55 0.05
CA VAL A 225 3.24 13.98 -0.80
C VAL A 225 1.88 14.22 -0.14
N PRO A 226 1.32 15.44 -0.21
CA PRO A 226 0.03 15.74 0.39
C PRO A 226 -1.08 14.89 -0.26
N GLY A 227 -2.01 14.40 0.55
CA GLY A 227 -3.18 13.63 0.09
C GLY A 227 -3.03 12.11 0.10
N VAL A 228 -1.88 11.57 0.53
CA VAL A 228 -1.74 10.13 0.81
C VAL A 228 -2.28 9.78 2.20
N SER A 229 -2.80 8.55 2.34
CA SER A 229 -3.49 8.16 3.58
C SER A 229 -2.49 7.90 4.72
N PHE A 230 -2.44 8.85 5.66
CA PHE A 230 -1.67 8.72 6.91
C PHE A 230 -2.02 7.42 7.64
N LEU A 231 -3.32 7.13 7.74
CA LEU A 231 -3.85 5.98 8.47
C LEU A 231 -3.48 4.65 7.79
N GLY A 232 -3.44 4.65 6.46
CA GLY A 232 -2.93 3.54 5.66
C GLY A 232 -1.46 3.25 5.97
N HIS A 233 -0.62 4.28 5.98
CA HIS A 233 0.82 4.14 6.26
C HIS A 233 1.09 3.73 7.71
N LEU A 234 0.44 4.36 8.69
CA LEU A 234 0.54 3.99 10.10
C LEU A 234 0.05 2.56 10.34
N GLY A 235 -1.07 2.17 9.71
CA GLY A 235 -1.57 0.79 9.74
C GLY A 235 -0.55 -0.21 9.18
N GLY A 236 0.18 0.17 8.12
CA GLY A 236 1.30 -0.58 7.57
C GLY A 236 2.45 -0.79 8.57
N ILE A 237 2.92 0.27 9.22
CA ILE A 237 4.01 0.18 10.22
C ILE A 237 3.61 -0.76 11.35
N LEU A 238 2.42 -0.56 11.93
CA LEU A 238 1.89 -1.39 13.02
C LEU A 238 1.70 -2.84 12.58
N ALA A 239 1.28 -3.08 11.33
CA ALA A 239 1.18 -4.42 10.77
C ALA A 239 2.54 -5.12 10.64
N GLY A 240 3.59 -4.40 10.22
CA GLY A 240 4.94 -4.94 10.19
C GLY A 240 5.45 -5.34 11.58
N ILE A 241 5.20 -4.50 12.59
CA ILE A 241 5.54 -4.80 14.00
C ILE A 241 4.77 -6.04 14.49
N LEU A 242 3.46 -6.09 14.21
CA LEU A 242 2.62 -7.24 14.58
C LEU A 242 3.12 -8.53 13.92
N TYR A 243 3.45 -8.48 12.63
CA TYR A 243 3.97 -9.63 11.89
C TYR A 243 5.26 -10.16 12.52
N LEU A 244 6.22 -9.29 12.85
CA LEU A 244 7.47 -9.69 13.49
C LEU A 244 7.24 -10.32 14.87
N LYS A 245 6.35 -9.75 15.68
CA LYS A 245 5.99 -10.31 17.00
C LYS A 245 5.36 -11.70 16.86
N LEU A 246 4.45 -11.88 15.92
CA LEU A 246 3.83 -13.17 15.66
C LEU A 246 4.87 -14.18 15.16
N LYS A 247 5.74 -13.80 14.22
CA LYS A 247 6.82 -14.67 13.72
C LYS A 247 7.76 -15.12 14.84
N ALA A 248 8.21 -14.19 15.68
CA ALA A 248 9.06 -14.49 16.84
C ALA A 248 8.35 -15.42 17.85
N GLY A 249 7.07 -15.19 18.11
CA GLY A 249 6.26 -16.05 18.98
C GLY A 249 6.10 -17.47 18.45
N HIS A 250 5.89 -17.66 17.14
CA HIS A 250 5.81 -18.98 16.52
C HIS A 250 7.16 -19.70 16.52
N SER A 251 8.26 -18.98 16.24
CA SER A 251 9.61 -19.55 16.35
C SER A 251 9.92 -19.97 17.79
N GLY A 252 9.55 -19.15 18.78
CA GLY A 252 9.71 -19.49 20.19
C GLY A 252 8.86 -20.68 20.63
N PHE A 253 7.62 -20.78 20.14
CA PHE A 253 6.73 -21.91 20.39
C PHE A 253 7.26 -23.21 19.79
N LEU A 254 7.71 -23.21 18.52
CA LEU A 254 8.28 -24.39 17.87
C LEU A 254 9.58 -24.86 18.52
N VAL A 255 10.46 -23.93 18.93
CA VAL A 255 11.66 -24.27 19.71
C VAL A 255 11.26 -24.81 21.08
N GLY A 256 10.24 -24.24 21.72
CA GLY A 256 9.67 -24.72 22.98
C GLY A 256 9.14 -26.16 22.87
N GLU A 257 8.36 -26.48 21.84
CA GLU A 257 7.86 -27.84 21.60
C GLU A 257 9.00 -28.82 21.26
N LEU A 258 10.01 -28.39 20.50
CA LEU A 258 11.19 -29.22 20.22
C LEU A 258 11.99 -29.52 21.50
N LEU A 259 12.18 -28.52 22.36
CA LEU A 259 12.88 -28.71 23.64
C LEU A 259 12.04 -29.56 24.62
N VAL A 260 10.74 -29.33 24.72
CA VAL A 260 9.82 -30.14 25.55
C VAL A 260 9.72 -31.58 25.02
N GLY A 261 9.78 -31.77 23.71
CA GLY A 261 9.83 -33.10 23.07
C GLY A 261 11.15 -33.84 23.31
N VAL A 262 12.24 -33.13 23.60
CA VAL A 262 13.56 -33.70 23.94
C VAL A 262 13.73 -33.89 25.45
N THR A 263 13.00 -33.15 26.29
CA THR A 263 12.98 -33.32 27.75
C THR A 263 11.54 -33.37 28.28
N PRO A 264 10.92 -34.56 28.41
CA PRO A 264 9.62 -34.65 29.02
C PRO A 264 9.76 -34.41 30.53
N GLY A 265 9.41 -33.20 30.97
CA GLY A 265 9.15 -32.89 32.37
C GLY A 265 10.10 -31.89 33.03
N LEU A 266 10.04 -30.62 32.63
CA LEU A 266 10.18 -29.49 33.55
C LEU A 266 9.70 -28.21 32.84
N PHE A 267 8.99 -27.35 33.57
CA PHE A 267 8.48 -26.01 33.22
C PHE A 267 7.00 -25.90 32.82
N PRO A 268 6.19 -25.14 33.62
CA PRO A 268 4.79 -24.88 33.33
C PRO A 268 4.64 -23.75 32.30
N ALA A 269 3.61 -23.88 31.47
CA ALA A 269 3.20 -22.88 30.50
C ALA A 269 2.83 -21.55 31.17
N TYR A 270 3.38 -20.44 30.68
CA TYR A 270 2.90 -19.10 31.00
C TYR A 270 2.48 -18.38 29.72
N GLY A 271 1.17 -18.24 29.54
CA GLY A 271 0.56 -17.41 28.52
C GLY A 271 -0.36 -16.42 29.20
N ASP A 272 -0.11 -15.13 29.01
CA ASP A 272 -1.11 -14.10 29.28
C ASP A 272 -1.20 -13.13 28.10
N ALA A 273 -2.33 -13.21 27.39
CA ALA A 273 -2.66 -12.38 26.24
C ALA A 273 -2.69 -10.86 26.56
N LYS A 274 -2.75 -10.50 27.85
CA LYS A 274 -2.72 -9.10 28.30
C LYS A 274 -1.35 -8.43 28.12
N HIS A 275 -0.25 -9.20 28.20
CA HIS A 275 1.09 -8.66 27.97
C HIS A 275 1.31 -8.28 26.51
N VAL A 276 0.73 -9.04 25.57
CA VAL A 276 0.83 -8.75 24.13
C VAL A 276 0.19 -7.40 23.79
N LEU A 277 -0.95 -7.06 24.41
CA LEU A 277 -1.65 -5.80 24.17
C LEU A 277 -0.87 -4.59 24.74
N LEU A 278 -0.26 -4.73 25.93
CA LEU A 278 0.51 -3.65 26.55
C LEU A 278 1.84 -3.39 25.80
N THR A 279 2.49 -4.43 25.30
CA THR A 279 3.72 -4.30 24.48
C THR A 279 3.43 -3.77 23.07
N ILE A 280 2.19 -3.83 22.57
CA ILE A 280 1.78 -3.17 21.31
C ILE A 280 1.60 -1.66 21.48
N LEU A 281 1.22 -1.19 22.67
CA LEU A 281 0.90 0.21 22.92
C LEU A 281 2.10 1.06 23.40
N VAL A 282 3.16 0.42 23.91
CA VAL A 282 4.34 1.10 24.51
C VAL A 282 5.60 0.94 23.64
N GLY A 283 5.49 0.33 22.45
CA GLY A 283 6.60 0.12 21.51
C GLY A 283 6.81 1.29 20.57
#